data_AF-A0A965B3H2-F1
#
_entry.id   AF-A0A965B3H2-F1
#
_cell.length_a   1.000
_cell.length_b   1.000
_cell.length_c   1.000
_cell.angle_alpha   90.00
_cell.angle_beta   90.00
_cell.angle_gamma   90.00
#
_symmetry.space_group_name_H-M   'P 1'
#
loop_
_entity.id
_entity.type
_entity.pdbx_description
1 polymer ?
#
loop_
_entity_poly.entity_id
_entity_poly.type
_entity_poly.pdbx_seq_one_letter_code
_entity_poly.pdbx_strand_id
1 'polypeptide(L)'
;MTAPGYPFSAIVGHERLRLALVLCAVHPEIGGVLIRGEKGTAKSTAVRALAAVLTEADPGARLVELPIGATEDRLVGSLDLQKVLDAGQH
;
A
#
# COMPACT_ATOMS: atom_id res chain seq x y z
N MET A 1 -15.33 -1.39 13.66
CA MET A 1 -15.88 -2.12 12.49
C MET A 1 -15.78 -1.18 11.29
N THR A 2 -14.63 -1.15 10.63
CA THR A 2 -14.43 -0.34 9.43
C THR A 2 -15.29 -0.97 8.33
N ALA A 3 -16.19 -0.22 7.71
CA ALA A 3 -17.03 -0.74 6.64
C ALA A 3 -16.12 -1.43 5.59
N PRO A 4 -16.45 -2.65 5.14
CA PRO A 4 -15.60 -3.35 4.20
C PRO A 4 -15.52 -2.50 2.93
N GLY A 5 -14.31 -2.23 2.48
CA GLY A 5 -14.09 -1.61 1.19
C GLY A 5 -14.73 -2.45 0.07
N TYR A 6 -14.79 -1.89 -1.13
CA TYR A 6 -15.33 -2.64 -2.28
C TYR A 6 -14.58 -3.99 -2.44
N PRO A 7 -15.28 -5.13 -2.52
CA PRO A 7 -14.63 -6.44 -2.45
C PRO A 7 -13.81 -6.73 -3.72
N PHE A 8 -12.65 -7.39 -3.56
CA PHE A 8 -11.72 -7.66 -4.66
C PHE A 8 -12.36 -8.54 -5.76
N SER A 9 -13.18 -9.50 -5.35
CA SER A 9 -13.91 -10.39 -6.26
C SER A 9 -14.98 -9.68 -7.09
N ALA A 10 -15.54 -8.57 -6.62
CA ALA A 10 -16.57 -7.82 -7.35
C ALA A 10 -16.00 -6.85 -8.39
N ILE A 11 -14.68 -6.69 -8.47
CA ILE A 11 -14.04 -5.83 -9.48
C ILE A 11 -14.31 -6.44 -10.85
N VAL A 12 -15.11 -5.73 -11.65
CA VAL A 12 -15.44 -6.14 -13.02
C VAL A 12 -14.35 -5.66 -13.97
N GLY A 13 -13.91 -6.56 -14.86
CA GLY A 13 -12.85 -6.29 -15.81
C GLY A 13 -11.47 -6.20 -15.14
N HIS A 14 -10.52 -5.54 -15.83
CA HIS A 14 -9.16 -5.35 -15.32
C HIS A 14 -8.40 -6.64 -14.98
N GLU A 15 -8.62 -7.74 -15.71
CA GLU A 15 -7.96 -9.06 -15.47
C GLU A 15 -6.44 -8.95 -15.31
N ARG A 16 -5.78 -8.19 -16.18
CA ARG A 16 -4.33 -7.99 -16.13
C ARG A 16 -3.88 -7.27 -14.86
N LEU A 17 -4.66 -6.29 -14.39
CA LEU A 17 -4.37 -5.57 -13.15
C LEU A 17 -4.57 -6.49 -11.94
N ARG A 18 -5.68 -7.23 -11.88
CA ARG A 18 -5.94 -8.18 -10.80
C ARG A 18 -4.85 -9.24 -10.73
N LEU A 19 -4.46 -9.80 -11.87
CA LEU A 19 -3.38 -10.77 -11.97
C LEU A 19 -2.04 -10.17 -11.52
N ALA A 20 -1.66 -8.99 -12.01
CA ALA A 20 -0.41 -8.34 -11.62
C ALA A 20 -0.34 -8.08 -10.10
N LEU A 21 -1.44 -7.61 -9.51
CA LEU A 21 -1.53 -7.37 -8.08
C LEU A 21 -1.40 -8.67 -7.26
N VAL A 22 -2.06 -9.75 -7.69
CA VAL A 22 -1.96 -11.07 -7.02
C VAL A 22 -0.55 -11.64 -7.16
N LEU A 23 0.08 -11.52 -8.33
CA LEU A 23 1.45 -11.99 -8.54
C LEU A 23 2.44 -11.25 -7.63
N CYS A 24 2.34 -9.93 -7.53
CA CYS A 24 3.19 -9.16 -6.61
C CYS A 24 2.91 -9.48 -5.14
N ALA A 25 1.67 -9.83 -4.79
CA ALA A 25 1.34 -10.25 -3.43
C ALA A 25 1.92 -11.63 -3.08
N VAL A 26 1.94 -12.56 -4.03
CA VAL A 26 2.48 -13.92 -3.83
C VAL A 26 4.01 -13.93 -3.90
N HIS A 27 4.60 -13.13 -4.80
CA HIS A 27 6.03 -13.11 -5.03
C HIS A 27 6.57 -11.66 -5.04
N PRO A 28 6.91 -11.10 -3.85
CA PRO A 28 7.30 -9.70 -3.73
C PRO A 28 8.57 -9.33 -4.51
N GLU A 29 9.43 -10.31 -4.85
CA GLU A 29 10.63 -10.06 -5.67
C GLU A 29 10.33 -9.69 -7.13
N ILE A 30 9.09 -9.89 -7.60
CA ILE A 30 8.65 -9.36 -8.91
C ILE A 30 8.76 -7.82 -8.92
N GLY A 31 8.75 -7.19 -7.75
CA GLY A 31 8.84 -5.75 -7.58
C GLY A 31 7.45 -5.11 -7.54
N GLY A 32 7.33 -3.92 -8.14
CA GLY A 32 6.11 -3.11 -8.10
C GLY A 32 5.28 -3.14 -9.38
N VAL A 33 3.97 -2.90 -9.25
CA VAL A 33 3.05 -2.77 -10.38
C VAL A 33 2.82 -1.30 -10.72
N LEU A 34 3.10 -0.90 -11.97
CA LEU A 34 2.73 0.42 -12.49
C LEU A 34 1.33 0.37 -13.12
N ILE A 35 0.36 1.05 -12.51
CA ILE A 35 -1.02 1.08 -12.98
C ILE A 35 -1.32 2.40 -13.69
N ARG A 36 -1.40 2.38 -15.03
CA ARG A 36 -1.80 3.52 -15.85
C ARG A 36 -3.27 3.42 -16.27
N GLY A 37 -3.92 4.57 -16.47
CA GLY A 37 -5.33 4.65 -16.86
C GLY A 37 -5.94 6.02 -16.57
N GLU A 38 -7.14 6.27 -17.07
CA GLU A 38 -7.87 7.52 -16.85
C GLU A 38 -8.41 7.62 -15.41
N LYS A 39 -8.79 8.83 -15.00
CA LYS A 39 -9.48 9.04 -13.72
C LYS A 39 -10.82 8.29 -13.77
N GLY A 40 -11.16 7.58 -12.69
CA GLY A 40 -12.42 6.82 -12.60
C GLY A 40 -12.34 5.35 -13.02
N THR A 41 -11.17 4.85 -13.42
CA THR A 41 -10.96 3.44 -13.85
C THR A 41 -10.74 2.45 -12.69
N ALA A 42 -11.26 2.75 -11.49
CA ALA A 42 -11.17 1.87 -10.30
C ALA A 42 -9.76 1.39 -9.86
N LYS A 43 -8.68 2.00 -10.35
CA LYS A 43 -7.29 1.59 -10.04
C LYS A 43 -6.99 1.56 -8.53
N SER A 44 -7.27 2.65 -7.82
CA SER A 44 -7.06 2.71 -6.37
C SER A 44 -8.07 1.85 -5.61
N THR A 45 -9.29 1.67 -6.15
CA THR A 45 -10.28 0.73 -5.62
C THR A 45 -9.75 -0.70 -5.62
N ALA A 46 -9.11 -1.14 -6.72
CA ALA A 46 -8.54 -2.48 -6.83
C ALA A 46 -7.41 -2.74 -5.82
N VAL A 47 -6.52 -1.75 -5.64
CA VAL A 47 -5.44 -1.83 -4.65
C VAL A 47 -5.98 -1.93 -3.22
N ARG A 48 -6.97 -1.10 -2.86
CA ARG A 48 -7.59 -1.12 -1.53
C ARG A 48 -8.36 -2.41 -1.27
N ALA A 49 -9.05 -2.92 -2.29
CA ALA A 49 -9.76 -4.19 -2.22
C ALA A 49 -8.80 -5.36 -1.97
N LEU A 50 -7.65 -5.40 -2.66
CA LEU A 50 -6.64 -6.42 -2.40
C LEU A 50 -6.02 -6.25 -1.00
N ALA A 51 -5.73 -5.03 -0.57
CA ALA A 51 -5.19 -4.79 0.76
C ALA A 51 -6.09 -5.33 1.87
N ALA A 52 -7.41 -5.21 1.73
CA ALA A 52 -8.36 -5.80 2.68
C ALA A 52 -8.21 -7.32 2.76
N VAL A 53 -8.03 -8.00 1.62
CA VAL A 53 -7.80 -9.45 1.56
C VAL A 53 -6.44 -9.83 2.17
N LEU A 54 -5.39 -9.05 1.90
CA LEU A 54 -4.06 -9.34 2.43
C LEU A 54 -3.99 -9.19 3.95
N THR A 55 -4.66 -8.20 4.53
CA THR A 55 -4.72 -8.04 6.00
C THR A 55 -5.39 -9.22 6.69
N GLU A 56 -6.35 -9.89 6.04
CA GLU A 56 -6.97 -11.12 6.57
C GLU A 56 -6.01 -12.32 6.52
N ALA A 57 -5.16 -12.39 5.50
CA ALA A 57 -4.19 -13.48 5.33
C ALA A 57 -2.90 -13.28 6.15
N ASP A 58 -2.44 -12.04 6.27
CA ASP A 58 -1.24 -11.63 7.00
C ASP A 58 -1.51 -10.31 7.76
N PRO A 59 -1.57 -10.34 9.10
CA PRO A 59 -1.74 -9.14 9.92
C PRO A 59 -0.65 -8.08 9.74
N GLY A 60 0.52 -8.46 9.21
CA GLY A 60 1.62 -7.56 8.89
C GLY A 60 1.40 -6.75 7.60
N ALA A 61 0.48 -7.18 6.72
CA ALA A 61 0.20 -6.49 5.48
C ALA A 61 -0.47 -5.14 5.74
N ARG A 62 0.15 -4.05 5.29
CA ARG A 62 -0.39 -2.69 5.41
C ARG A 62 -0.33 -1.94 4.08
N LEU A 63 -1.46 -1.36 3.71
CA LEU A 63 -1.55 -0.42 2.60
C LEU A 63 -1.26 1.00 3.10
N VAL A 64 -0.34 1.68 2.42
CA VAL A 64 -0.01 3.09 2.64
C VAL A 64 -0.09 3.83 1.31
N GLU A 65 -0.75 4.99 1.31
CA GLU A 65 -0.79 5.88 0.14
C GLU A 65 0.25 6.98 0.29
N LEU A 66 1.13 7.12 -0.70
CA LEU A 66 2.12 8.19 -0.73
C LEU A 66 1.56 9.40 -1.50
N PRO A 67 1.38 10.56 -0.85
CA PRO A 67 1.05 11.79 -1.54
C PRO A 67 2.24 12.27 -2.38
N ILE A 68 1.95 13.00 -3.47
CA ILE A 68 2.98 13.54 -4.38
C ILE A 68 4.00 14.46 -3.70
N GLY A 69 3.66 15.04 -2.56
CA GLY A 69 4.54 15.90 -1.75
C GLY A 69 5.12 15.22 -0.51
N ALA A 70 5.14 13.88 -0.44
CA ALA A 70 5.80 13.18 0.66
C ALA A 70 7.31 13.48 0.64
N THR A 71 7.83 14.06 1.72
CA THR A 71 9.28 14.25 1.92
C THR A 71 9.93 12.93 2.33
N GLU A 72 11.20 12.72 1.98
CA GLU A 72 11.96 11.52 2.34
C GLU A 72 11.98 11.27 3.86
N ASP A 73 12.11 12.34 4.64
CA ASP A 73 12.05 12.36 6.10
C ASP A 73 10.74 11.76 6.66
N ARG A 74 9.63 11.88 5.93
CA ARG A 74 8.33 11.25 6.28
C ARG A 74 8.23 9.79 5.85
N LEU A 75 9.07 9.34 4.92
CA LEU A 75 9.07 7.97 4.39
C LEU A 75 10.04 7.06 5.13
N VAL A 76 11.27 7.52 5.31
CA VAL A 76 12.35 6.75 5.97
C VAL A 76 12.35 7.01 7.48
N GLY A 77 11.76 8.14 7.91
CA GLY A 77 11.79 8.62 9.28
C GLY A 77 12.87 9.69 9.46
N SER A 78 12.59 10.63 10.36
CA SER A 78 13.54 11.67 10.76
C SER A 78 14.34 11.21 11.98
N LEU A 79 15.61 11.59 12.03
CA LEU A 79 16.41 11.43 13.24
C LEU A 79 16.36 12.75 14.03
N ASP A 80 15.64 12.74 15.16
CA ASP A 80 15.54 13.91 16.04
C ASP A 80 16.77 14.01 16.95
N LEU A 81 17.75 14.83 16.53
CA LEU A 81 19.03 14.96 17.22
C LEU A 81 18.88 15.54 18.64
N GLN A 82 17.87 16.37 18.91
CA GLN A 82 17.65 16.92 20.26
C GLN A 82 17.17 15.83 21.22
N LYS A 83 16.24 14.98 20.78
CA LYS A 83 15.83 13.79 21.56
C LYS A 83 16.98 12.81 21.76
N VAL A 84 17.86 12.63 20.78
CA VAL A 84 19.03 11.75 20.90
C VAL A 84 20.04 12.29 21.91
N LEU A 85 20.21 13.61 21.99
CA LEU A 85 21.09 14.25 22.97
C LEU A 85 20.49 14.26 24.39
N ASP A 86 19.18 14.41 24.53
CA ASP A 86 18.49 14.40 25.84
C ASP A 86 18.28 12.98 26.39
N ALA A 87 18.01 11.99 25.54
CA ALA A 87 17.88 10.58 25.92
C ALA A 87 19.22 9.85 26.03
N GLY A 88 20.30 10.46 25.53
CA GLY A 88 21.66 9.96 25.52
C GLY A 88 22.56 10.67 26.54
N GLN A 89 22.19 10.66 27.82
CA GLN A 89 23.20 10.72 28.88
C GLN A 89 23.79 9.32 29.04
N HIS A 90 24.91 9.10 28.36
CA HIS A 90 25.94 8.18 28.83
C HIS A 90 27.07 8.99 29.46
#